data_AF-A0A4U0VSC9-F1
#
_entry.id   AF-A0A4U0VSC9-F1
#
_cell.length_a   1.000
_cell.length_b   1.000
_cell.length_c   1.000
_cell.angle_alpha   90.00
_cell.angle_beta   90.00
_cell.angle_gamma   90.00
#
_symmetry.space_group_name_H-M   'P 1'
#
loop_
_entity.id
_entity.type
_entity.pdbx_description
1 polymer ?
#
loop_
_entity_poly.entity_id
_entity_poly.type
_entity_poly.pdbx_seq_one_letter_code
_entity_poly.pdbx_strand_id
1 'polypeptide(L)' 'MSYTILGKKVANEYIALGVYGLTGLGAWAAMRGGSDKKVDAKVEPKATATSDEEAAFLQNFINDRQT' A
#
# COMPACT_ATOMS: atom_id res chain seq x y z
N MET A 1 -23.26 23.54 16.88
CA MET A 1 -24.07 22.31 17.12
C MET A 1 -23.22 21.32 17.94
N SER A 2 -23.82 20.52 18.82
CA SER A 2 -23.10 19.58 19.71
C SER A 2 -23.76 18.21 19.70
N TYR A 3 -22.96 17.15 19.80
CA TYR A 3 -23.42 15.77 19.84
C TYR A 3 -23.14 15.15 21.21
N THR A 4 -23.98 14.21 21.64
CA THR A 4 -23.75 13.43 22.85
C THR A 4 -23.04 12.14 22.47
N ILE A 5 -21.80 11.96 22.91
CA ILE A 5 -20.97 10.79 22.65
C ILE A 5 -20.54 10.22 24.00
N LEU A 6 -20.78 8.93 24.24
CA LEU A 6 -20.50 8.26 25.53
C LEU A 6 -21.06 9.03 26.75
N GLY A 7 -22.27 9.61 26.61
CA GLY A 7 -22.92 10.38 27.68
C GLY A 7 -22.32 11.78 27.92
N LYS A 8 -21.33 12.21 27.14
CA LYS A 8 -20.74 13.55 27.22
C LYS A 8 -21.12 14.39 26.01
N LYS A 9 -21.45 15.67 26.25
CA LYS A 9 -21.63 16.64 25.16
C LYS A 9 -20.28 16.99 24.56
N VAL A 10 -20.14 16.81 23.25
CA VAL A 10 -18.95 17.14 22.48
C VAL A 10 -19.36 18.14 21.41
N ALA A 11 -18.66 19.27 21.32
CA ALA A 11 -18.90 20.25 20.27
C ALA A 11 -18.47 19.71 18.91
N ASN A 12 -19.22 20.05 17.85
CA ASN A 12 -18.94 19.59 16.49
C ASN A 12 -17.51 19.95 16.02
N GLU A 13 -16.99 21.12 16.42
CA GLU A 13 -15.66 21.59 16.07
C GLU A 13 -14.55 20.63 16.56
N TYR A 14 -14.69 20.06 17.75
CA TYR A 14 -13.72 19.10 18.28
C TYR A 14 -13.75 17.75 17.56
N ILE A 15 -14.94 17.31 17.13
CA ILE A 15 -15.08 16.09 16.33
C ILE A 15 -14.40 16.30 14.98
N ALA A 16 -14.68 17.43 14.34
CA ALA A 16 -14.06 17.79 13.07
C ALA A 16 -12.52 17.85 13.20
N LEU A 17 -12.00 18.57 14.21
CA LEU A 17 -10.57 18.64 14.47
C LEU A 17 -9.95 17.27 14.76
N GLY A 18 -10.63 16.41 15.50
CA GLY A 18 -10.18 15.04 15.78
C GLY A 18 -10.09 14.19 14.52
N VAL A 19 -11.10 14.26 13.64
CA VAL A 19 -11.10 13.53 12.35
C VAL A 19 -10.00 14.05 11.43
N TYR A 20 -9.86 15.37 11.29
CA TYR A 20 -8.80 15.96 10.46
C TYR A 20 -7.41 15.62 10.99
N GLY A 21 -7.21 15.67 12.31
CA GLY A 21 -5.95 15.30 12.97
C GLY A 21 -5.60 13.82 12.75
N LEU A 22 -6.54 12.91 12.99
CA LEU A 22 -6.34 11.48 12.75
C LEU A 22 -6.05 11.16 11.28
N THR A 23 -6.80 11.77 10.36
CA THR A 23 -6.61 11.57 8.92
C THR A 23 -5.25 12.08 8.47
N GLY A 24 -4.86 13.28 8.91
CA GLY A 24 -3.55 13.86 8.60
C GLY A 24 -2.39 13.06 9.18
N LEU A 25 -2.50 12.60 10.43
CA LEU A 25 -1.50 11.73 11.06
C LEU A 25 -1.40 10.37 10.37
N GLY A 26 -2.54 9.77 9.96
CA GLY A 26 -2.55 8.52 9.23
C GLY A 26 -1.90 8.64 7.86
N ALA A 27 -2.24 9.69 7.11
CA ALA A 27 -1.61 9.99 5.82
C ALA A 27 -0.10 10.24 5.99
N TRP A 28 0.29 11.05 6.96
CA TRP A 28 1.70 11.30 7.26
C TRP A 28 2.42 10.02 7.70
N ALA A 29 1.84 9.17 8.55
CA ALA A 29 2.44 7.92 8.98
C ALA A 29 2.64 6.95 7.79
N ALA A 30 1.68 6.89 6.87
CA ALA A 30 1.80 6.11 5.64
C ALA A 30 2.89 6.66 4.70
N MET A 31 3.04 7.99 4.64
CA MET A 31 4.00 8.66 3.75
C MET A 31 5.39 8.87 4.37
N ARG A 32 5.52 8.80 5.70
CA ARG A 32 6.75 9.16 6.45
C ARG A 32 7.94 8.26 6.14
N GLY A 33 7.76 7.17 5.41
CA GLY A 33 8.85 6.31 4.96
C GLY A 33 9.44 5.52 6.12
N GLY A 34 9.02 4.26 6.24
CA GLY A 34 9.73 3.25 7.02
C GLY A 34 10.53 2.40 6.04
N SER A 35 11.84 2.30 6.31
CA SER A 35 12.87 1.52 5.64
C SER A 35 12.35 0.41 4.73
N ASP A 36 12.86 0.36 3.49
CA ASP A 36 12.88 -0.79 2.58
C ASP A 36 12.13 -2.00 3.14
N LYS A 37 10.79 -1.96 3.08
CA LYS A 37 10.09 -3.22 2.93
C LYS A 37 10.52 -3.67 1.56
N LYS A 38 11.60 -4.45 1.53
CA LYS A 38 11.81 -5.43 0.49
C LYS A 38 10.51 -6.20 0.47
N VAL A 39 9.61 -5.78 -0.41
CA VAL A 39 8.65 -6.71 -0.98
C VAL A 39 9.57 -7.83 -1.42
N ASP A 40 9.48 -8.99 -0.78
CA ASP A 40 10.04 -10.20 -1.31
C ASP A 40 9.26 -10.44 -2.62
N ALA A 41 9.65 -9.68 -3.64
CA ALA A 41 9.23 -9.80 -5.02
C ALA A 41 10.01 -10.97 -5.63
N LYS A 42 10.32 -11.99 -4.83
CA LYS A 42 10.49 -13.34 -5.32
C LYS A 42 9.10 -13.91 -5.63
N VAL A 43 8.35 -13.19 -6.45
CA VAL A 43 7.42 -13.83 -7.38
C VAL A 43 8.36 -14.50 -8.34
N GLU A 44 8.69 -15.77 -8.07
CA GLU A 44 9.32 -16.58 -9.10
C GLU A 44 8.42 -16.47 -10.33
N PRO A 45 8.93 -15.98 -11.48
CA PRO A 45 8.12 -15.91 -12.69
C PRO A 45 7.72 -17.35 -13.00
N LYS A 46 6.50 -17.71 -12.66
CA LYS A 46 5.96 -19.02 -12.96
C LYS A 46 5.78 -19.03 -14.47
N ALA A 47 6.79 -19.54 -15.17
CA ALA A 47 6.79 -19.74 -16.60
C ALA A 47 5.70 -20.77 -16.92
N THR A 48 4.47 -20.28 -16.99
CA THR A 48 3.30 -21.05 -17.42
C THR A 48 3.23 -20.87 -18.93
N ALA A 49 4.26 -21.33 -19.63
CA ALA A 49 4.29 -21.34 -21.09
C ALA A 49 3.41 -22.50 -21.56
N THR A 50 2.48 -22.23 -22.48
CA THR A 50 1.60 -23.26 -23.05
C THR A 50 2.14 -23.83 -24.37
N SER A 51 3.20 -23.21 -24.92
CA SER A 51 3.90 -23.62 -26.14
C SER A 51 5.41 -23.38 -26.00
N ASP A 52 6.20 -24.15 -26.75
CA ASP A 52 7.68 -24.12 -26.70
C ASP A 52 8.25 -22.76 -27.15
N GLU A 53 7.57 -22.07 -28.07
CA GLU A 53 7.96 -20.73 -28.53
C GLU A 53 7.78 -19.66 -27.44
N GLU A 54 6.73 -19.77 -26.63
CA GLU A 54 6.47 -18.86 -25.51
C GLU A 54 7.51 -19.04 -24.40
N ALA A 55 7.96 -20.26 -24.16
CA ALA A 55 9.01 -20.55 -23.19
C ALA A 55 10.35 -19.92 -23.58
N ALA A 56 10.74 -20.01 -24.86
CA ALA A 56 11.96 -19.40 -25.39
C ALA A 56 11.94 -17.87 -25.31
N PHE A 57 10.79 -17.25 -25.60
CA PHE A 57 10.59 -15.81 -25.45
C PHE A 57 10.72 -15.36 -23.99
N LEU A 58 10.07 -16.05 -23.06
CA LEU A 58 10.12 -15.72 -21.63
C LEU A 58 11.53 -15.86 -21.06
N GLN A 59 12.30 -16.86 -21.49
CA GLN A 59 13.67 -17.06 -21.03
C GLN A 59 14.61 -15.96 -21.51
N ASN A 60 14.48 -15.53 -22.77
CA ASN A 60 15.24 -14.39 -23.29
C ASN A 60 14.86 -13.09 -22.59
N PHE A 61 13.57 -12.86 -22.33
CA PHE A 61 13.08 -11.67 -21.61
C PHE A 61 13.60 -11.60 -20.16
N ILE A 62 13.67 -12.73 -19.45
CA ILE A 62 14.22 -12.78 -18.09
C ILE A 62 15.72 -12.52 -18.10
N ASN A 63 16.46 -13.11 -19.04
CA ASN A 63 17.91 -12.94 -19.15
C ASN A 63 18.29 -11.48 -19.48
N ASP A 64 17.58 -10.81 -20.39
CA ASP A 64 17.84 -9.42 -20.77
C ASP A 64 17.59 -8.42 -19.63
N ARG A 65 16.73 -8.76 -18.67
CA ARG A 65 16.38 -7.89 -17.52
C ARG A 65 17.24 -8.14 -16.28
N GLN A 66 18.11 -9.15 -16.31
CA GLN A 66 19.03 -9.49 -15.20
C GLN A 66 20.46 -8.95 -15.38
N THR A 67 20.75 -8.25 -16.50
CA THR A 67 21.94 -7.41 -16.70
C THR A 67 21.62 -5.93 -16.48
#